data_AF-A0A4Q3YGN1-F1
#
_entry.id   AF-A0A4Q3YGN1-F1
#
_cell.length_a   1.000
_cell.length_b   1.000
_cell.length_c   1.000
_cell.angle_alpha   90.00
_cell.angle_beta   90.00
_cell.angle_gamma   90.00
#
_symmetry.space_group_name_H-M   'P 1'
#
loop_
_entity.id
_entity.type
_entity.pdbx_description
1 polymer ?
#
loop_
_entity_poly.entity_id
_entity_poly.type
_entity_poly.pdbx_seq_one_letter_code
_entity_poly.pdbx_strand_id
1 'polypeptide(L)'
;MILLRWSDLPKKHGKHPTCCEARGKPDKSAIFIKLAFVIWACVLPVANQVKAETPVDQVRLLLDAGDIAGLENVLAELHQDVIDGGSAKDLRDIASRLFQTTHPQRIEVIEKWHAERHESPFAVAAEAWVAIRAVELLGSEYEIYREPKVREAMQPWQDARSRAHALARQAAANPTGFVPGLDAGLVAMEMRYATLDEAAPLATRLIEIAPERESVLRISRAAQIRSSSGGRDVANLCLMYGQAARDYDADLCMTELAVVRHVDADIRARAEDLLWQLEEPTLDAARLVTFLRHQRDYEGTPERIFEIHRTALTHDSDPVRYLSDAGRIARFFQNDGYAEEARARVRDMVSSRLEDDPFNHKLLRFQAQLLLEDYQVTPLPDLLHQARRSWEDGMWYGEMNDSIWRLGASLAIADRHPSDYQSQQVFFENMIAYSGQNLQYLLENVYAVDIAYDAATSGLKDADRDLAKDLEQSIESMECPMLRAALTASAMCRSISPPVPICDPDLPLFQPIPGILEMGRDGMCVEVSSQPLSDLRYDPVPFADVRLPWRN
;
A
#
# COMPACT_ATOMS: atom_id res chain seq x y z
N MET A 1 2.47 -3.92 -17.40
CA MET A 1 3.78 -3.32 -17.70
C MET A 1 3.76 -2.85 -19.14
N ILE A 2 3.30 -1.61 -19.37
CA ILE A 2 3.30 -0.98 -20.70
C ILE A 2 4.41 0.06 -20.62
N LEU A 3 5.55 -0.23 -21.24
CA LEU A 3 6.64 0.73 -21.41
C LEU A 3 6.30 1.57 -22.64
N LEU A 4 5.95 2.84 -22.45
CA LEU A 4 5.74 3.78 -23.55
C LEU A 4 7.10 4.30 -24.04
N ARG A 5 7.34 4.18 -25.35
CA ARG A 5 8.49 4.75 -26.06
C ARG A 5 8.40 6.28 -26.01
N TRP A 6 9.42 6.91 -25.45
CA TRP A 6 9.58 8.35 -25.26
C TRP A 6 9.91 9.15 -26.54
N SER A 7 9.81 8.59 -27.74
CA SER A 7 10.42 9.18 -28.94
C SER A 7 9.57 10.21 -29.71
N ASP A 8 8.33 10.50 -29.34
CA ASP A 8 7.46 11.35 -30.17
C ASP A 8 6.63 12.37 -29.38
N LEU A 9 7.20 13.55 -29.05
CA LEU A 9 6.43 14.74 -28.67
C LEU A 9 6.97 16.02 -29.36
N PRO A 10 6.11 16.86 -29.96
CA PRO A 10 6.52 18.06 -30.69
C PRO A 10 6.78 19.27 -29.77
N LYS A 11 7.91 19.96 -30.02
CA LYS A 11 8.29 21.22 -29.36
C LYS A 11 7.28 22.35 -29.68
N LYS A 12 6.64 22.92 -28.67
CA LYS A 12 5.98 24.23 -28.75
C LYS A 12 6.46 25.16 -27.63
N HIS A 13 7.12 26.24 -28.04
CA HIS A 13 7.49 27.37 -27.18
C HIS A 13 6.28 28.29 -26.95
N GLY A 14 5.99 28.60 -25.68
CA GLY A 14 5.03 29.64 -25.28
C GLY A 14 5.61 30.49 -24.15
N LYS A 15 5.71 31.80 -24.39
CA LYS A 15 6.26 32.82 -23.49
C LYS A 15 5.31 33.13 -22.33
N HIS A 16 5.82 33.20 -21.10
CA HIS A 16 5.14 33.84 -19.96
C HIS A 16 5.46 35.33 -19.89
N PRO A 17 4.50 36.20 -19.49
CA PRO A 17 4.79 37.50 -18.94
C PRO A 17 4.64 37.55 -17.41
N THR A 18 5.59 38.27 -16.83
CA THR A 18 5.70 38.77 -15.45
C THR A 18 4.62 39.79 -15.08
N CYS A 19 4.27 39.90 -13.78
CA CYS A 19 4.52 41.11 -12.95
C CYS A 19 3.58 41.30 -11.74
N CYS A 20 4.20 41.88 -10.69
CA CYS A 20 3.72 42.89 -9.74
C CYS A 20 3.41 42.53 -8.27
N GLU A 21 4.26 43.13 -7.44
CA GLU A 21 4.24 43.39 -6.00
C GLU A 21 2.98 44.10 -5.47
N ALA A 22 2.66 43.87 -4.20
CA ALA A 22 2.37 44.95 -3.25
C ALA A 22 2.56 44.50 -1.79
N ARG A 23 3.55 45.09 -1.10
CA ARG A 23 3.76 45.02 0.35
C ARG A 23 2.90 46.07 1.06
N GLY A 24 2.16 45.68 2.08
CA GLY A 24 1.52 46.58 3.06
C GLY A 24 1.95 46.21 4.47
N LYS A 25 2.57 47.15 5.21
CA LYS A 25 2.94 47.01 6.63
C LYS A 25 1.72 47.32 7.54
N PRO A 26 1.69 46.79 8.78
CA PRO A 26 0.56 46.94 9.69
C PRO A 26 0.64 48.24 10.48
N ASP A 27 -0.52 48.86 10.69
CA ASP A 27 -0.66 50.01 11.58
C ASP A 27 -1.09 49.55 12.99
N LYS A 28 -0.43 50.10 14.00
CA LYS A 28 -0.65 49.83 15.42
C LYS A 28 -1.52 50.95 15.99
N SER A 29 -2.77 50.62 16.31
CA SER A 29 -3.62 51.48 17.13
C SER A 29 -4.42 50.62 18.09
N ALA A 30 -4.09 50.76 19.37
CA ALA A 30 -4.72 50.08 20.47
C ALA A 30 -5.67 51.03 21.23
N ILE A 31 -6.69 50.43 21.84
CA ILE A 31 -7.42 50.86 23.05
C ILE A 31 -8.71 51.68 22.85
N PHE A 32 -9.73 51.27 23.63
CA PHE A 32 -11.10 51.78 23.82
C PHE A 32 -12.11 51.19 22.81
N ILE A 33 -13.14 50.42 23.17
CA ILE A 33 -14.13 50.61 24.25
C ILE A 33 -14.66 49.24 24.73
N LYS A 34 -14.47 48.97 26.02
CA LYS A 34 -15.17 47.93 26.80
C LYS A 34 -16.57 48.45 27.15
N LEU A 35 -17.62 48.12 26.39
CA LEU A 35 -19.02 48.17 26.88
C LEU A 35 -20.06 47.49 25.96
N ALA A 36 -19.68 46.42 25.24
CA ALA A 36 -20.59 45.62 24.41
C ALA A 36 -20.45 44.10 24.66
N PHE A 37 -20.00 43.70 25.86
CA PHE A 37 -19.55 42.34 26.15
C PHE A 37 -20.52 41.49 26.99
N VAL A 38 -21.77 41.94 27.19
CA VAL A 38 -22.76 41.23 28.04
C VAL A 38 -24.01 40.77 27.27
N ILE A 39 -24.15 41.11 25.99
CA ILE A 39 -25.28 40.64 25.13
C ILE A 39 -24.79 39.76 23.95
N TRP A 40 -23.48 39.50 23.87
CA TRP A 40 -22.87 38.60 22.87
C TRP A 40 -22.47 37.24 23.46
N ALA A 41 -23.22 36.78 24.48
CA ALA A 41 -23.05 35.47 25.11
C ALA A 41 -24.29 34.55 24.92
N CYS A 42 -25.34 35.03 24.24
CA CYS A 42 -26.55 34.24 23.96
C CYS A 42 -26.81 33.98 22.46
N VAL A 43 -25.95 34.48 21.57
CA VAL A 43 -25.83 33.90 20.23
C VAL A 43 -24.74 32.84 20.33
N LEU A 44 -25.08 31.73 20.99
CA LEU A 44 -24.40 30.48 20.70
C LEU A 44 -24.37 30.39 19.17
N PRO A 45 -23.20 30.20 18.53
CA PRO A 45 -23.26 29.70 17.19
C PRO A 45 -24.11 28.44 17.32
N VAL A 46 -25.26 28.41 16.66
CA VAL A 46 -25.81 27.16 16.18
C VAL A 46 -24.68 26.65 15.30
N ALA A 47 -23.72 25.97 15.93
CA ALA A 47 -22.70 25.21 15.27
C ALA A 47 -23.51 24.42 14.26
N ASN A 48 -23.24 24.65 12.98
CA ASN A 48 -23.76 23.79 11.94
C ASN A 48 -23.44 22.39 12.43
N GLN A 49 -24.45 21.70 12.97
CA GLN A 49 -24.35 20.30 13.27
C GLN A 49 -24.22 19.71 11.89
N VAL A 50 -22.97 19.54 11.46
CA VAL A 50 -22.61 18.64 10.39
C VAL A 50 -23.20 17.33 10.87
N LYS A 51 -24.41 17.03 10.42
CA LYS A 51 -25.08 15.78 10.76
C LYS A 51 -24.16 14.71 10.20
N ALA A 52 -23.57 13.92 11.08
CA ALA A 52 -22.87 12.72 10.67
C ALA A 52 -23.83 11.91 9.80
N GLU A 53 -23.44 11.63 8.55
CA GLU A 53 -24.28 10.89 7.61
C GLU A 53 -24.24 9.39 7.90
N THR A 54 -23.14 8.93 8.51
CA THR A 54 -22.92 7.52 8.85
C THR A 54 -22.37 7.35 10.29
N PRO A 55 -22.50 6.16 10.91
CA PRO A 55 -21.84 5.86 12.19
C PRO A 55 -20.33 6.10 12.17
N VAL A 56 -19.67 5.83 11.03
CA VAL A 56 -18.24 6.12 10.83
C VAL A 56 -17.96 7.62 10.96
N ASP A 57 -18.76 8.48 10.31
CA ASP A 57 -18.55 9.93 10.39
C ASP A 57 -18.78 10.47 11.80
N GLN A 58 -19.74 9.88 12.54
CA GLN A 58 -19.99 10.25 13.93
C GLN A 58 -18.78 9.93 14.81
N VAL A 59 -18.24 8.70 14.72
CA VAL A 59 -17.05 8.31 15.46
C VAL A 59 -15.83 9.14 15.04
N ARG A 60 -15.70 9.48 13.76
CA ARG A 60 -14.63 10.37 13.27
C ARG A 60 -14.68 11.73 13.95
N LEU A 61 -15.85 12.38 13.97
CA LEU A 61 -16.02 13.69 14.60
C LEU A 61 -15.73 13.65 16.11
N LEU A 62 -16.09 12.55 16.78
CA LEU A 62 -15.83 12.35 18.21
C LEU A 62 -14.33 12.12 18.50
N LEU A 63 -13.63 11.37 17.66
CA LEU A 63 -12.17 11.22 17.73
C LEU A 63 -11.47 12.57 17.50
N ASP A 64 -11.89 13.32 16.48
CA ASP A 64 -11.30 14.62 16.15
C ASP A 64 -11.58 15.68 17.24
N ALA A 65 -12.71 15.56 17.95
CA ALA A 65 -13.05 16.41 19.09
C ALA A 65 -12.43 15.95 20.43
N GLY A 66 -11.87 14.74 20.50
CA GLY A 66 -11.39 14.14 21.75
C GLY A 66 -12.50 13.80 22.75
N ASP A 67 -13.74 13.58 22.29
CA ASP A 67 -14.89 13.28 23.15
C ASP A 67 -14.97 11.79 23.49
N ILE A 68 -14.18 11.38 24.48
CA ILE A 68 -14.11 9.99 24.98
C ILE A 68 -15.47 9.47 25.45
N ALA A 69 -16.26 10.31 26.13
CA ALA A 69 -17.57 9.88 26.63
C ALA A 69 -18.56 9.65 25.48
N GLY A 70 -18.53 10.51 24.45
CA GLY A 70 -19.29 10.30 23.23
C GLY A 70 -18.89 9.02 22.50
N LEU A 71 -17.59 8.74 22.39
CA LEU A 71 -17.07 7.50 21.77
C LEU A 71 -17.61 6.24 22.46
N GLU A 72 -17.53 6.20 23.79
CA GLU A 72 -18.07 5.10 24.61
C GLU A 72 -19.55 4.86 24.35
N ASN A 73 -20.35 5.94 24.36
CA ASN A 73 -21.80 5.82 24.19
C ASN A 73 -22.18 5.32 22.79
N VAL A 74 -21.58 5.89 21.74
CA VAL A 74 -21.87 5.50 20.34
C VAL A 74 -21.45 4.05 20.08
N LEU A 75 -20.28 3.64 20.57
CA LEU A 75 -19.79 2.27 20.35
C LEU A 75 -20.55 1.25 21.20
N ALA A 76 -21.01 1.63 22.40
CA ALA A 76 -21.91 0.79 23.18
C ALA A 76 -23.26 0.59 22.49
N GLU A 77 -23.83 1.64 21.89
CA GLU A 77 -25.07 1.55 21.12
C GLU A 77 -24.92 0.63 19.90
N LEU A 78 -23.89 0.83 19.08
CA LEU A 78 -23.60 -0.02 17.93
C LEU A 78 -23.28 -1.47 18.33
N HIS A 79 -22.59 -1.66 19.45
CA HIS A 79 -22.33 -3.00 19.97
C HIS A 79 -23.62 -3.69 20.43
N GLN A 80 -24.52 -2.96 21.10
CA GLN A 80 -25.80 -3.50 21.53
C GLN A 80 -26.66 -3.87 20.32
N ASP A 81 -26.67 -3.07 19.25
CA ASP A 81 -27.35 -3.41 18.00
C ASP A 81 -26.85 -4.76 17.45
N VAL A 82 -25.53 -4.99 17.42
CA VAL A 82 -24.97 -6.29 17.02
C VAL A 82 -25.43 -7.43 17.92
N ILE A 83 -25.42 -7.25 19.25
CA ILE A 83 -25.93 -8.26 20.20
C ILE A 83 -27.41 -8.56 19.93
N ASP A 84 -28.19 -7.56 19.57
CA ASP A 84 -29.63 -7.67 19.28
C ASP A 84 -29.91 -8.26 17.88
N GLY A 85 -28.86 -8.65 17.14
CA GLY A 85 -28.97 -9.25 15.82
C GLY A 85 -28.77 -8.26 14.68
N GLY A 86 -28.17 -7.10 14.91
CA GLY A 86 -27.64 -6.22 13.87
C GLY A 86 -26.45 -6.84 13.12
N SER A 87 -25.93 -6.12 12.13
CA SER A 87 -24.69 -6.48 11.43
C SER A 87 -23.50 -5.78 12.08
N ALA A 88 -22.35 -6.44 12.20
CA ALA A 88 -21.14 -5.81 12.73
C ALA A 88 -20.38 -4.97 11.70
N LYS A 89 -20.96 -4.73 10.51
CA LYS A 89 -20.34 -3.98 9.42
C LYS A 89 -19.86 -2.60 9.87
N ASP A 90 -20.71 -1.79 10.51
CA ASP A 90 -20.33 -0.43 10.90
C ASP A 90 -19.18 -0.41 11.92
N LEU A 91 -19.19 -1.34 12.88
CA LEU A 91 -18.10 -1.50 13.84
C LEU A 91 -16.78 -1.89 13.16
N ARG A 92 -16.83 -2.75 12.13
CA ARG A 92 -15.66 -3.13 11.33
C ARG A 92 -15.16 -2.01 10.43
N ASP A 93 -16.07 -1.22 9.87
CA ASP A 93 -15.74 -0.04 9.07
C ASP A 93 -15.07 1.02 9.95
N ILE A 94 -15.58 1.27 11.16
CA ILE A 94 -14.94 2.11 12.17
C ILE A 94 -13.53 1.59 12.50
N ALA A 95 -13.38 0.30 12.81
CA ALA A 95 -12.08 -0.27 13.16
C ALA A 95 -11.07 -0.15 12.01
N SER A 96 -11.47 -0.52 10.79
CA SER A 96 -10.58 -0.53 9.61
C SER A 96 -10.24 0.86 9.06
N ARG A 97 -11.06 1.88 9.35
CA ARG A 97 -10.82 3.27 8.90
C ARG A 97 -10.22 4.14 9.99
N LEU A 98 -10.81 4.12 11.17
CA LEU A 98 -10.54 5.13 12.21
C LEU A 98 -9.60 4.63 13.30
N PHE A 99 -9.60 3.32 13.61
CA PHE A 99 -8.68 2.75 14.59
C PHE A 99 -7.39 2.22 13.94
N GLN A 100 -7.48 1.66 12.74
CA GLN A 100 -6.33 1.28 11.92
C GLN A 100 -5.74 2.51 11.19
N THR A 101 -5.35 3.52 11.97
CA THR A 101 -4.96 4.85 11.50
C THR A 101 -3.49 5.18 11.80
N THR A 102 -2.93 6.11 11.03
CA THR A 102 -1.67 6.81 11.31
C THR A 102 -1.87 8.27 11.73
N HIS A 103 -3.10 8.73 11.89
CA HIS A 103 -3.42 10.12 12.20
C HIS A 103 -2.98 10.48 13.63
N PRO A 104 -1.98 11.35 13.83
CA PRO A 104 -1.35 11.54 15.15
C PRO A 104 -2.32 11.99 16.24
N GLN A 105 -3.22 12.94 15.93
CA GLN A 105 -4.20 13.41 16.90
C GLN A 105 -5.19 12.31 17.33
N ARG A 106 -5.59 11.42 16.41
CA ARG A 106 -6.52 10.32 16.74
C ARG A 106 -5.84 9.26 17.57
N ILE A 107 -4.58 8.94 17.26
CA ILE A 107 -3.75 8.05 18.06
C ILE A 107 -3.63 8.58 19.49
N GLU A 108 -3.33 9.88 19.67
CA GLU A 108 -3.25 10.51 21.00
C GLU A 108 -4.57 10.37 21.78
N VAL A 109 -5.70 10.59 21.11
CA VAL A 109 -7.04 10.42 21.72
C VAL A 109 -7.29 8.96 22.09
N ILE A 110 -6.96 7.99 21.23
CA ILE A 110 -7.14 6.55 21.47
C ILE A 110 -6.27 6.09 22.66
N GLU A 111 -5.00 6.49 22.70
CA GLU A 111 -4.09 6.14 23.80
C GLU A 111 -4.56 6.75 25.12
N LYS A 112 -4.98 8.03 25.11
CA LYS A 112 -5.59 8.67 26.27
C LYS A 112 -6.87 7.97 26.71
N TRP A 113 -7.71 7.57 25.77
CA TRP A 113 -8.96 6.87 26.03
C TRP A 113 -8.71 5.55 26.75
N HIS A 114 -7.79 4.72 26.26
CA HIS A 114 -7.44 3.47 26.95
C HIS A 114 -6.81 3.72 28.32
N ALA A 115 -5.97 4.76 28.47
CA ALA A 115 -5.41 5.11 29.78
C ALA A 115 -6.48 5.52 30.81
N GLU A 116 -7.49 6.30 30.40
CA GLU A 116 -8.59 6.73 31.28
C GLU A 116 -9.63 5.62 31.53
N ARG A 117 -9.78 4.69 30.59
CA ARG A 117 -10.81 3.64 30.56
C ARG A 117 -10.23 2.26 30.24
N HIS A 118 -9.22 1.82 31.01
CA HIS A 118 -8.47 0.58 30.74
C HIS A 118 -9.30 -0.71 30.67
N GLU A 119 -10.49 -0.73 31.27
CA GLU A 119 -11.42 -1.87 31.23
C GLU A 119 -12.44 -1.78 30.06
N SER A 120 -12.49 -0.64 29.36
CA SER A 120 -13.42 -0.45 28.25
C SER A 120 -13.07 -1.38 27.08
N PRO A 121 -14.00 -2.25 26.64
CA PRO A 121 -13.75 -3.11 25.48
C PRO A 121 -13.46 -2.31 24.21
N PHE A 122 -14.03 -1.11 24.10
CA PHE A 122 -13.91 -0.25 22.93
C PHE A 122 -12.54 0.43 22.88
N ALA A 123 -12.08 0.96 24.01
CA ALA A 123 -10.78 1.64 24.11
C ALA A 123 -9.62 0.68 23.84
N VAL A 124 -9.66 -0.51 24.46
CA VAL A 124 -8.63 -1.54 24.26
C VAL A 124 -8.60 -2.02 22.81
N ALA A 125 -9.77 -2.23 22.20
CA ALA A 125 -9.86 -2.62 20.80
C ALA A 125 -9.32 -1.53 19.86
N ALA A 126 -9.64 -0.26 20.11
CA ALA A 126 -9.13 0.86 19.32
C ALA A 126 -7.60 0.92 19.36
N GLU A 127 -6.98 0.84 20.55
CA GLU A 127 -5.52 0.84 20.65
C GLU A 127 -4.89 -0.43 20.03
N ALA A 128 -5.55 -1.59 20.15
CA ALA A 128 -5.08 -2.82 19.50
C ALA A 128 -4.97 -2.65 17.98
N TRP A 129 -5.95 -2.00 17.33
CA TRP A 129 -5.91 -1.71 15.90
C TRP A 129 -4.85 -0.68 15.50
N VAL A 130 -4.60 0.34 16.34
CA VAL A 130 -3.47 1.26 16.16
C VAL A 130 -2.14 0.50 16.20
N ALA A 131 -1.97 -0.39 17.18
CA ALA A 131 -0.76 -1.20 17.32
C ALA A 131 -0.59 -2.19 16.16
N ILE A 132 -1.67 -2.82 15.69
CA ILE A 132 -1.68 -3.65 14.47
C ILE A 132 -1.22 -2.82 13.26
N ARG A 133 -1.72 -1.60 13.11
CA ARG A 133 -1.35 -0.70 12.01
C ARG A 133 0.15 -0.38 12.01
N ALA A 134 0.72 -0.12 13.19
CA ALA A 134 2.16 0.10 13.32
C ALA A 134 2.98 -1.10 12.81
N VAL A 135 2.58 -2.33 13.14
CA VAL A 135 3.23 -3.56 12.64
C VAL A 135 3.13 -3.64 11.11
N GLU A 136 1.95 -3.43 10.54
CA GLU A 136 1.72 -3.52 9.09
C GLU A 136 2.55 -2.50 8.28
N LEU A 137 2.80 -1.33 8.87
CA LEU A 137 3.58 -0.26 8.24
C LEU A 137 5.08 -0.51 8.34
N LEU A 138 5.55 -1.14 9.41
CA LEU A 138 6.93 -1.60 9.53
C LEU A 138 7.22 -2.82 8.63
N GLY A 139 6.18 -3.51 8.15
CA GLY A 139 6.26 -4.60 7.18
C GLY A 139 6.11 -5.98 7.81
N SER A 140 6.51 -7.00 7.05
CA SER A 140 6.42 -8.40 7.48
C SER A 140 7.76 -8.96 7.96
N GLU A 141 7.68 -10.01 8.78
CA GLU A 141 8.84 -10.78 9.22
C GLU A 141 9.76 -11.19 8.06
N TYR A 142 9.16 -11.64 6.95
CA TYR A 142 9.89 -12.02 5.73
C TYR A 142 10.56 -10.84 5.02
N GLU A 143 9.93 -9.67 5.01
CA GLU A 143 10.51 -8.45 4.44
C GLU A 143 11.67 -7.94 5.29
N ILE A 144 11.62 -8.11 6.62
CA ILE A 144 12.62 -7.62 7.58
C ILE A 144 13.82 -8.56 7.69
N TYR A 145 13.66 -9.87 7.46
CA TYR A 145 14.78 -10.82 7.45
C TYR A 145 15.72 -10.69 6.23
N ARG A 146 15.45 -9.78 5.29
CA ARG A 146 16.35 -9.50 4.17
C ARG A 146 17.49 -8.55 4.62
N GLU A 147 18.74 -9.02 4.68
CA GLU A 147 19.88 -8.13 4.97
C GLU A 147 19.96 -6.96 3.96
N PRO A 148 20.16 -5.70 4.39
CA PRO A 148 20.61 -5.25 5.71
C PRO A 148 19.50 -4.83 6.69
N LYS A 149 18.21 -5.07 6.40
CA LYS A 149 17.07 -4.72 7.29
C LYS A 149 17.14 -5.34 8.69
N VAL A 150 17.98 -6.35 8.88
CA VAL A 150 17.90 -7.31 9.98
C VAL A 150 18.25 -6.73 11.36
N ARG A 151 19.07 -5.68 11.49
CA ARG A 151 19.51 -5.25 12.84
C ARG A 151 18.79 -4.01 13.38
N GLU A 152 18.61 -2.97 12.57
CA GLU A 152 18.03 -1.70 13.04
C GLU A 152 16.49 -1.66 12.93
N ALA A 153 15.91 -2.34 11.94
CA ALA A 153 14.45 -2.40 11.75
C ALA A 153 13.76 -3.48 12.60
N MET A 154 14.50 -4.52 12.99
CA MET A 154 13.93 -5.69 13.65
C MET A 154 13.45 -5.40 15.06
N GLN A 155 14.19 -4.61 15.85
CA GLN A 155 13.78 -4.30 17.22
C GLN A 155 12.49 -3.46 17.26
N PRO A 156 12.36 -2.34 16.52
CA PRO A 156 11.11 -1.60 16.45
C PRO A 156 9.92 -2.45 15.99
N TRP A 157 10.13 -3.34 15.01
CA TRP A 157 9.08 -4.25 14.57
C TRP A 157 8.71 -5.30 15.62
N GLN A 158 9.69 -5.90 16.30
CA GLN A 158 9.45 -6.84 17.38
C GLN A 158 8.69 -6.18 18.54
N ASP A 159 9.07 -4.97 18.92
CA ASP A 159 8.40 -4.19 19.97
C ASP A 159 6.95 -3.86 19.56
N ALA A 160 6.75 -3.40 18.33
CA ALA A 160 5.42 -3.14 17.79
C ALA A 160 4.56 -4.42 17.75
N ARG A 161 5.14 -5.54 17.30
CA ARG A 161 4.46 -6.85 17.24
C ARG A 161 4.08 -7.34 18.63
N SER A 162 4.98 -7.24 19.60
CA SER A 162 4.71 -7.61 20.99
C SER A 162 3.61 -6.74 21.59
N ARG A 163 3.62 -5.42 21.36
CA ARG A 163 2.56 -4.50 21.79
C ARG A 163 1.21 -4.87 21.14
N ALA A 164 1.19 -5.06 19.82
CA ALA A 164 -0.02 -5.44 19.09
C ALA A 164 -0.62 -6.75 19.60
N HIS A 165 0.21 -7.79 19.81
CA HIS A 165 -0.26 -9.06 20.37
C HIS A 165 -0.81 -8.91 21.80
N ALA A 166 -0.15 -8.11 22.65
CA ALA A 166 -0.60 -7.90 24.02
C ALA A 166 -1.97 -7.22 24.06
N LEU A 167 -2.14 -6.12 23.32
CA LEU A 167 -3.40 -5.38 23.23
C LEU A 167 -4.51 -6.19 22.56
N ALA A 168 -4.22 -6.87 21.45
CA ALA A 168 -5.21 -7.71 20.76
C ALA A 168 -5.69 -8.86 21.65
N ARG A 169 -4.80 -9.45 22.46
CA ARG A 169 -5.19 -10.46 23.47
C ARG A 169 -6.07 -9.85 24.56
N GLN A 170 -5.72 -8.67 25.05
CA GLN A 170 -6.53 -7.98 26.07
C GLN A 170 -7.93 -7.65 25.52
N ALA A 171 -8.01 -7.14 24.29
CA ALA A 171 -9.28 -6.83 23.61
C ALA A 171 -10.14 -8.10 23.44
N ALA A 172 -9.54 -9.17 22.91
CA ALA A 172 -10.25 -10.44 22.67
C ALA A 172 -10.67 -11.16 23.95
N ALA A 173 -9.95 -10.96 25.06
CA ALA A 173 -10.27 -11.55 26.36
C ALA A 173 -11.41 -10.83 27.09
N ASN A 174 -11.81 -9.61 26.67
CA ASN A 174 -12.87 -8.86 27.32
C ASN A 174 -14.21 -9.62 27.25
N PRO A 175 -14.96 -9.80 28.35
CA PRO A 175 -16.19 -10.60 28.39
C PRO A 175 -17.38 -10.02 27.59
N THR A 176 -17.39 -8.74 27.20
CA THR A 176 -18.48 -8.17 26.39
C THR A 176 -18.53 -8.74 24.98
N GLY A 177 -17.38 -9.18 24.44
CA GLY A 177 -17.31 -9.77 23.11
C GLY A 177 -17.50 -8.74 21.99
N PHE A 178 -17.01 -7.52 22.21
CA PHE A 178 -16.98 -6.48 21.20
C PHE A 178 -16.24 -6.96 19.94
N VAL A 179 -16.95 -7.00 18.80
CA VAL A 179 -16.50 -7.63 17.55
C VAL A 179 -15.13 -7.12 17.08
N PRO A 180 -14.84 -5.80 17.01
CA PRO A 180 -13.51 -5.33 16.65
C PRO A 180 -12.37 -5.83 17.55
N GLY A 181 -12.64 -6.10 18.83
CA GLY A 181 -11.66 -6.69 19.74
C GLY A 181 -11.37 -8.15 19.43
N LEU A 182 -12.40 -8.92 19.06
CA LEU A 182 -12.25 -10.31 18.60
C LEU A 182 -11.52 -10.37 17.25
N ASP A 183 -11.89 -9.50 16.32
CA ASP A 183 -11.23 -9.39 15.00
C ASP A 183 -9.74 -9.03 15.16
N ALA A 184 -9.39 -8.11 16.07
CA ALA A 184 -7.99 -7.79 16.38
C ALA A 184 -7.23 -9.02 16.90
N GLY A 185 -7.87 -9.84 17.75
CA GLY A 185 -7.32 -11.10 18.24
C GLY A 185 -7.01 -12.09 17.11
N LEU A 186 -7.91 -12.23 16.14
CA LEU A 186 -7.73 -13.08 14.96
C LEU A 186 -6.62 -12.56 14.03
N VAL A 187 -6.54 -11.25 13.80
CA VAL A 187 -5.44 -10.64 13.04
C VAL A 187 -4.09 -10.87 13.73
N ALA A 188 -4.04 -10.72 15.05
CA ALA A 188 -2.87 -11.03 15.86
C ALA A 188 -2.55 -12.54 15.92
N MET A 189 -3.45 -13.43 15.47
CA MET A 189 -3.15 -14.85 15.25
C MET A 189 -2.60 -15.09 13.83
N GLU A 190 -3.13 -14.39 12.82
CA GLU A 190 -2.60 -14.41 11.44
C GLU A 190 -1.10 -14.04 11.41
N MET A 191 -0.71 -13.00 12.16
CA MET A 191 0.67 -12.52 12.27
C MET A 191 1.66 -13.55 12.85
N ARG A 192 1.19 -14.62 13.51
CA ARG A 192 2.04 -15.67 14.09
C ARG A 192 1.82 -17.04 13.48
N TYR A 193 1.07 -17.12 12.38
CA TYR A 193 0.79 -18.39 11.71
C TYR A 193 0.04 -19.40 12.59
N ALA A 194 -0.98 -18.93 13.33
CA ALA A 194 -1.76 -19.78 14.23
C ALA A 194 -2.56 -20.87 13.47
N THR A 195 -2.79 -21.99 14.12
CA THR A 195 -3.61 -23.10 13.59
C THR A 195 -5.11 -22.84 13.77
N LEU A 196 -5.94 -23.63 13.07
CA LEU A 196 -7.40 -23.59 13.26
C LEU A 196 -7.80 -23.90 14.72
N ASP A 197 -7.14 -24.85 15.37
CA ASP A 197 -7.42 -25.23 16.76
C ASP A 197 -7.10 -24.09 17.74
N GLU A 198 -6.03 -23.34 17.49
CA GLU A 198 -5.65 -22.17 18.29
C GLU A 198 -6.64 -21.01 18.09
N ALA A 199 -7.17 -20.85 16.87
CA ALA A 199 -8.16 -19.83 16.55
C ALA A 199 -9.59 -20.19 17.01
N ALA A 200 -9.89 -21.48 17.20
CA ALA A 200 -11.24 -21.98 17.45
C ALA A 200 -11.97 -21.31 18.63
N PRO A 201 -11.37 -21.11 19.83
CA PRO A 201 -12.07 -20.48 20.94
C PRO A 201 -12.52 -19.04 20.63
N LEU A 202 -11.70 -18.31 19.87
CA LEU A 202 -12.00 -16.94 19.47
C LEU A 202 -13.02 -16.92 18.31
N ALA A 203 -12.90 -17.85 17.39
CA ALA A 203 -13.79 -18.05 16.26
C ALA A 203 -15.22 -18.38 16.70
N THR A 204 -15.39 -19.33 17.63
CA THR A 204 -16.70 -19.67 18.21
C THR A 204 -17.36 -18.44 18.81
N ARG A 205 -16.62 -17.69 19.62
CA ARG A 205 -17.14 -16.49 20.27
C ARG A 205 -17.52 -15.38 19.29
N LEU A 206 -16.73 -15.19 18.24
CA LEU A 206 -17.04 -14.23 17.18
C LEU A 206 -18.33 -14.63 16.45
N ILE A 207 -18.51 -15.91 16.14
CA ILE A 207 -19.70 -16.40 15.44
C ILE A 207 -20.95 -16.35 16.31
N GLU A 208 -20.84 -16.57 17.62
CA GLU A 208 -21.97 -16.41 18.55
C GLU A 208 -22.50 -14.96 18.58
N ILE A 209 -21.63 -13.97 18.42
CA ILE A 209 -21.97 -12.54 18.53
C ILE A 209 -22.30 -11.92 17.18
N ALA A 210 -21.51 -12.25 16.15
CA ALA A 210 -21.69 -11.78 14.79
C ALA A 210 -21.73 -12.98 13.82
N PRO A 211 -22.85 -13.74 13.80
CA PRO A 211 -23.03 -14.87 12.90
C PRO A 211 -23.28 -14.37 11.47
N GLU A 212 -22.25 -13.88 10.79
CA GLU A 212 -22.32 -13.36 9.42
C GLU A 212 -21.12 -13.82 8.60
N ARG A 213 -21.27 -13.80 7.28
CA ARG A 213 -20.25 -14.22 6.30
C ARG A 213 -18.87 -13.66 6.60
N GLU A 214 -18.78 -12.36 6.88
CA GLU A 214 -17.50 -11.68 7.11
C GLU A 214 -16.74 -12.24 8.33
N SER A 215 -17.46 -12.68 9.37
CA SER A 215 -16.85 -13.38 10.52
C SER A 215 -16.21 -14.70 10.09
N VAL A 216 -16.90 -15.49 9.26
CA VAL A 216 -16.39 -16.77 8.72
C VAL A 216 -15.13 -16.54 7.87
N LEU A 217 -15.13 -15.49 7.03
CA LEU A 217 -13.98 -15.14 6.20
C LEU A 217 -12.76 -14.69 7.02
N ARG A 218 -12.98 -13.94 8.11
CA ARG A 218 -11.90 -13.53 9.04
C ARG A 218 -11.30 -14.72 9.79
N ILE A 219 -12.14 -15.64 10.27
CA ILE A 219 -11.69 -16.89 10.89
C ILE A 219 -10.85 -17.70 9.90
N SER A 220 -11.32 -17.85 8.66
CA SER A 220 -10.61 -18.56 7.59
C SER A 220 -9.24 -17.95 7.28
N ARG A 221 -9.16 -16.61 7.28
CA ARG A 221 -7.90 -15.90 7.07
C ARG A 221 -6.92 -16.11 8.23
N ALA A 222 -7.40 -16.03 9.47
CA ALA A 222 -6.58 -16.17 10.67
C ALA A 222 -6.02 -17.59 10.86
N ALA A 223 -6.82 -18.62 10.53
CA ALA A 223 -6.43 -20.03 10.63
C ALA A 223 -5.41 -20.48 9.55
N GLN A 224 -4.90 -19.55 8.74
CA GLN A 224 -3.93 -19.77 7.67
C GLN A 224 -4.14 -21.05 6.87
N ILE A 225 -5.33 -21.20 6.29
CA ILE A 225 -5.66 -22.33 5.44
C ILE A 225 -4.91 -22.21 4.10
N ARG A 226 -3.59 -22.47 4.14
CA ARG A 226 -2.61 -22.28 3.06
C ARG A 226 -1.78 -23.56 2.76
N SER A 227 -2.06 -24.70 3.40
CA SER A 227 -1.23 -25.91 3.37
C SER A 227 -1.74 -27.00 2.38
N SER A 228 -0.95 -28.07 2.21
CA SER A 228 -1.28 -29.28 1.43
C SER A 228 -2.48 -30.10 1.96
N SER A 229 -3.06 -29.73 3.10
CA SER A 229 -4.32 -30.27 3.63
C SER A 229 -5.51 -29.30 3.46
N GLY A 230 -5.31 -28.16 2.80
CA GLY A 230 -6.20 -27.00 2.83
C GLY A 230 -7.66 -27.28 2.47
N GLY A 231 -7.94 -28.26 1.61
CA GLY A 231 -9.32 -28.67 1.30
C GLY A 231 -10.09 -29.19 2.53
N ARG A 232 -9.44 -29.94 3.43
CA ARG A 232 -10.07 -30.46 4.66
C ARG A 232 -10.30 -29.37 5.69
N ASP A 233 -9.35 -28.46 5.84
CA ASP A 233 -9.45 -27.37 6.80
C ASP A 233 -10.54 -26.36 6.39
N VAL A 234 -10.67 -26.06 5.09
CA VAL A 234 -11.80 -25.29 4.55
C VAL A 234 -13.12 -26.01 4.83
N ALA A 235 -13.21 -27.32 4.55
CA ALA A 235 -14.42 -28.11 4.81
C ALA A 235 -14.84 -28.11 6.28
N ASN A 236 -13.90 -28.35 7.18
CA ASN A 236 -14.17 -28.33 8.62
C ASN A 236 -14.63 -26.94 9.08
N LEU A 237 -13.96 -25.88 8.63
CA LEU A 237 -14.33 -24.51 8.97
C LEU A 237 -15.76 -24.19 8.49
N CYS A 238 -16.10 -24.51 7.24
CA CYS A 238 -17.43 -24.23 6.68
C CYS A 238 -18.52 -25.07 7.35
N LEU A 239 -18.25 -26.33 7.67
CA LEU A 239 -19.18 -27.17 8.43
C LEU A 239 -19.40 -26.65 9.85
N MET A 240 -18.35 -26.17 10.51
CA MET A 240 -18.45 -25.67 11.89
C MET A 240 -19.10 -24.28 11.98
N TYR A 241 -18.70 -23.34 11.12
CA TYR A 241 -19.06 -21.93 11.27
C TYR A 241 -19.99 -21.40 10.17
N GLY A 242 -19.98 -22.00 8.96
CA GLY A 242 -20.90 -21.62 7.89
C GLY A 242 -22.36 -21.88 8.28
N GLN A 243 -22.64 -23.03 8.89
CA GLN A 243 -24.01 -23.35 9.36
C GLN A 243 -24.53 -22.39 10.44
N ALA A 244 -23.64 -21.71 11.16
CA ALA A 244 -24.01 -20.76 12.19
C ALA A 244 -24.19 -19.33 11.65
N ALA A 245 -23.68 -19.03 10.44
CA ALA A 245 -23.78 -17.71 9.85
C ALA A 245 -25.16 -17.47 9.20
N ARG A 246 -25.69 -16.26 9.37
CA ARG A 246 -26.92 -15.81 8.74
C ARG A 246 -26.70 -15.65 7.24
N ASP A 247 -27.58 -16.27 6.45
CA ASP A 247 -27.60 -16.19 4.99
C ASP A 247 -26.28 -16.62 4.31
N TYR A 248 -25.48 -17.46 4.98
CA TYR A 248 -24.19 -17.94 4.48
C TYR A 248 -23.87 -19.36 4.94
N ASP A 249 -24.57 -20.33 4.37
CA ASP A 249 -24.44 -21.73 4.76
C ASP A 249 -23.09 -22.38 4.40
N ALA A 250 -22.94 -23.66 4.77
CA ALA A 250 -21.73 -24.42 4.51
C ALA A 250 -21.42 -24.58 3.01
N ASP A 251 -22.42 -24.66 2.14
CA ASP A 251 -22.21 -24.84 0.70
C ASP A 251 -21.75 -23.52 0.05
N LEU A 252 -22.33 -22.39 0.46
CA LEU A 252 -21.87 -21.05 0.07
C LEU A 252 -20.45 -20.79 0.56
N CYS A 253 -20.16 -21.13 1.82
CA CYS A 253 -18.82 -21.04 2.39
C CYS A 253 -17.82 -21.89 1.62
N MET A 254 -18.15 -23.16 1.35
CA MET A 254 -17.28 -24.07 0.61
C MET A 254 -17.02 -23.59 -0.80
N THR A 255 -18.07 -23.16 -1.50
CA THR A 255 -17.98 -22.66 -2.87
C THR A 255 -17.07 -21.44 -2.94
N GLU A 256 -17.27 -20.47 -2.05
CA GLU A 256 -16.44 -19.27 -2.01
C GLU A 256 -14.99 -19.58 -1.66
N LEU A 257 -14.75 -20.24 -0.51
CA LEU A 257 -13.41 -20.47 -0.01
C LEU A 257 -12.60 -21.40 -0.92
N ALA A 258 -13.20 -22.41 -1.55
CA ALA A 258 -12.50 -23.29 -2.48
C ALA A 258 -12.03 -22.56 -3.76
N VAL A 259 -12.77 -21.56 -4.22
CA VAL A 259 -12.42 -20.77 -5.41
C VAL A 259 -11.30 -19.78 -5.12
N VAL A 260 -11.37 -19.10 -3.97
CA VAL A 260 -10.46 -18.00 -3.60
C VAL A 260 -9.20 -18.47 -2.86
N ARG A 261 -9.19 -19.70 -2.32
CA ARG A 261 -8.03 -20.27 -1.58
C ARG A 261 -7.31 -21.38 -2.36
N HIS A 262 -6.11 -21.70 -1.88
CA HIS A 262 -5.31 -22.80 -2.37
C HIS A 262 -5.81 -24.15 -1.81
N VAL A 263 -6.84 -24.71 -2.45
CA VAL A 263 -7.34 -26.08 -2.22
C VAL A 263 -6.99 -27.01 -3.38
N ASP A 264 -7.24 -28.31 -3.20
CA ASP A 264 -7.10 -29.35 -4.22
C ASP A 264 -7.87 -29.03 -5.50
N ALA A 265 -7.30 -29.37 -6.66
CA ALA A 265 -7.86 -29.03 -7.97
C ALA A 265 -9.28 -29.58 -8.16
N ASP A 266 -9.55 -30.81 -7.70
CA ASP A 266 -10.87 -31.44 -7.83
C ASP A 266 -11.94 -30.74 -6.99
N ILE A 267 -11.59 -30.28 -5.78
CA ILE A 267 -12.49 -29.53 -4.91
C ILE A 267 -12.81 -28.18 -5.55
N ARG A 268 -11.78 -27.50 -6.06
CA ARG A 268 -11.94 -26.22 -6.75
C ARG A 268 -12.81 -26.36 -8.00
N ALA A 269 -12.58 -27.37 -8.84
CA ALA A 269 -13.37 -27.58 -10.05
C ALA A 269 -14.86 -27.75 -9.73
N ARG A 270 -15.19 -28.56 -8.71
CA ARG A 270 -16.59 -28.72 -8.26
C ARG A 270 -17.18 -27.41 -7.72
N ALA A 271 -16.40 -26.64 -6.97
CA ALA A 271 -16.84 -25.34 -6.47
C ALA A 271 -17.07 -24.35 -7.62
N GLU A 272 -16.21 -24.33 -8.64
CA GLU A 272 -16.39 -23.52 -9.85
C GLU A 272 -17.65 -23.93 -10.64
N ASP A 273 -17.96 -25.23 -10.73
CA ASP A 273 -19.20 -25.72 -11.36
C ASP A 273 -20.46 -25.26 -10.61
N LEU A 274 -20.42 -25.29 -9.27
CA LEU A 274 -21.53 -24.85 -8.41
C LEU A 274 -21.68 -23.32 -8.40
N LEU A 275 -20.57 -22.59 -8.46
CA LEU A 275 -20.53 -21.12 -8.39
C LEU A 275 -21.43 -20.42 -9.42
N TRP A 276 -21.54 -20.99 -10.62
CA TRP A 276 -22.37 -20.44 -11.70
C TRP A 276 -23.83 -20.91 -11.64
N GLN A 277 -24.14 -21.96 -10.86
CA GLN A 277 -25.50 -22.45 -10.65
C GLN A 277 -26.20 -21.72 -9.50
N LEU A 278 -25.42 -21.26 -8.52
CA LEU A 278 -25.89 -20.44 -7.41
C LEU A 278 -25.96 -18.98 -7.88
N GLU A 279 -27.08 -18.30 -7.67
CA GLU A 279 -27.25 -16.86 -8.01
C GLU A 279 -27.08 -15.94 -6.79
N GLU A 280 -26.26 -16.36 -5.82
CA GLU A 280 -26.07 -15.62 -4.57
C GLU A 280 -25.09 -14.45 -4.73
N PRO A 281 -25.45 -13.19 -4.38
CA PRO A 281 -24.54 -12.04 -4.44
C PRO A 281 -23.27 -12.20 -3.58
N THR A 282 -23.34 -12.97 -2.49
CA THR A 282 -22.20 -13.25 -1.61
C THR A 282 -21.04 -13.97 -2.32
N LEU A 283 -21.33 -14.64 -3.44
CA LEU A 283 -20.36 -15.35 -4.27
C LEU A 283 -19.74 -14.47 -5.36
N ASP A 284 -20.09 -13.19 -5.47
CA ASP A 284 -19.60 -12.30 -6.54
C ASP A 284 -18.07 -12.15 -6.56
N ALA A 285 -17.43 -12.09 -5.39
CA ALA A 285 -15.97 -12.09 -5.30
C ALA A 285 -15.36 -13.39 -5.88
N ALA A 286 -15.98 -14.54 -5.62
CA ALA A 286 -15.56 -15.82 -6.19
C ALA A 286 -15.79 -15.85 -7.71
N ARG A 287 -16.93 -15.33 -8.20
CA ARG A 287 -17.21 -15.20 -9.65
C ARG A 287 -16.18 -14.35 -10.35
N LEU A 288 -15.77 -13.23 -9.74
CA LEU A 288 -14.73 -12.37 -10.29
C LEU A 288 -13.39 -13.11 -10.39
N VAL A 289 -12.99 -13.85 -9.35
CA VAL A 289 -11.77 -14.66 -9.36
C VAL A 289 -11.81 -15.72 -10.45
N THR A 290 -12.94 -16.44 -10.59
CA THR A 290 -13.14 -17.45 -11.64
C THR A 290 -13.12 -16.85 -13.04
N PHE A 291 -13.83 -15.73 -13.26
CA PHE A 291 -13.78 -14.99 -14.53
C PHE A 291 -12.34 -14.58 -14.88
N LEU A 292 -11.61 -14.00 -13.94
CA LEU A 292 -10.23 -13.57 -14.17
C LEU A 292 -9.31 -14.76 -14.45
N ARG A 293 -9.60 -15.96 -13.93
CA ARG A 293 -8.83 -17.20 -14.19
C ARG A 293 -9.15 -17.80 -15.57
N HIS A 294 -10.42 -17.86 -15.94
CA HIS A 294 -10.94 -18.58 -17.11
C HIS A 294 -11.59 -17.67 -18.16
N GLN A 295 -11.08 -16.44 -18.30
CA GLN A 295 -11.66 -15.38 -19.13
C GLN A 295 -12.01 -15.86 -20.55
N ARG A 296 -11.21 -16.76 -21.14
CA ARG A 296 -11.41 -17.29 -22.49
C ARG A 296 -12.71 -18.07 -22.68
N ASP A 297 -13.24 -18.62 -21.60
CA ASP A 297 -14.41 -19.50 -21.60
C ASP A 297 -15.67 -18.77 -21.09
N TYR A 298 -15.59 -17.44 -20.86
CA TYR A 298 -16.71 -16.65 -20.35
C TYR A 298 -17.70 -16.29 -21.47
N GLU A 299 -18.93 -16.78 -21.34
CA GLU A 299 -20.04 -16.53 -22.29
C GLU A 299 -21.06 -15.47 -21.78
N GLY A 300 -20.84 -14.89 -20.60
CA GLY A 300 -21.76 -13.93 -19.99
C GLY A 300 -21.60 -12.49 -20.49
N THR A 301 -22.42 -11.57 -19.95
CA THR A 301 -22.41 -10.16 -20.35
C THR A 301 -21.32 -9.36 -19.64
N PRO A 302 -20.70 -8.36 -20.30
CA PRO A 302 -19.74 -7.47 -19.66
C PRO A 302 -20.29 -6.75 -18.44
N GLU A 303 -21.57 -6.36 -18.47
CA GLU A 303 -22.22 -5.54 -17.44
C GLU A 303 -22.19 -6.22 -16.07
N ARG A 304 -22.38 -7.55 -16.03
CA ARG A 304 -22.36 -8.29 -14.76
C ARG A 304 -20.96 -8.31 -14.15
N ILE A 305 -19.92 -8.50 -14.96
CA ILE A 305 -18.53 -8.46 -14.48
C ILE A 305 -18.16 -7.05 -14.04
N PHE A 306 -18.58 -6.02 -14.78
CA PHE A 306 -18.33 -4.63 -14.39
C PHE A 306 -19.00 -4.29 -13.06
N GLU A 307 -20.24 -4.72 -12.83
CA GLU A 307 -20.96 -4.54 -11.57
C GLU A 307 -20.23 -5.23 -10.40
N ILE A 308 -19.90 -6.51 -10.56
CA ILE A 308 -19.16 -7.29 -9.55
C ILE A 308 -17.83 -6.64 -9.21
N HIS A 309 -17.05 -6.21 -10.22
CA HIS A 309 -15.76 -5.57 -9.97
C HIS A 309 -15.91 -4.16 -9.39
N ARG A 310 -16.97 -3.39 -9.71
CA ARG A 310 -17.22 -2.10 -9.02
C ARG A 310 -17.41 -2.26 -7.52
N THR A 311 -18.07 -3.32 -7.07
CA THR A 311 -18.29 -3.59 -5.63
C THR A 311 -17.10 -4.26 -4.96
N ALA A 312 -16.13 -4.77 -5.72
CA ALA A 312 -14.92 -5.36 -5.16
C ALA A 312 -14.08 -4.32 -4.41
N LEU A 313 -14.05 -3.05 -4.83
CA LEU A 313 -13.21 -2.02 -4.19
C LEU A 313 -13.61 -1.72 -2.74
N THR A 314 -14.86 -1.96 -2.36
CA THR A 314 -15.31 -1.76 -0.98
C THR A 314 -14.85 -2.88 -0.05
N HIS A 315 -14.50 -4.04 -0.60
CA HIS A 315 -14.11 -5.25 0.15
C HIS A 315 -12.61 -5.57 0.03
N ASP A 316 -12.00 -5.32 -1.15
CA ASP A 316 -10.59 -5.56 -1.44
C ASP A 316 -9.77 -4.29 -1.17
N SER A 317 -8.98 -4.31 -0.09
CA SER A 317 -8.10 -3.21 0.31
C SER A 317 -6.86 -3.03 -0.59
N ASP A 318 -6.75 -3.76 -1.71
CA ASP A 318 -5.58 -3.72 -2.60
C ASP A 318 -5.89 -2.95 -3.91
N PRO A 319 -5.61 -1.63 -3.96
CA PRO A 319 -5.86 -0.83 -5.15
C PRO A 319 -5.01 -1.24 -6.36
N VAL A 320 -3.84 -1.85 -6.14
CA VAL A 320 -2.97 -2.34 -7.23
C VAL A 320 -3.63 -3.52 -7.93
N ARG A 321 -4.08 -4.50 -7.14
CA ARG A 321 -4.81 -5.66 -7.67
C ARG A 321 -6.09 -5.21 -8.39
N TYR A 322 -6.83 -4.29 -7.80
CA TYR A 322 -8.06 -3.76 -8.38
C TYR A 322 -7.85 -3.18 -9.79
N LEU A 323 -6.86 -2.29 -9.97
CA LEU A 323 -6.56 -1.70 -11.28
C LEU A 323 -5.98 -2.72 -12.26
N SER A 324 -5.17 -3.67 -11.79
CA SER A 324 -4.69 -4.78 -12.62
C SER A 324 -5.86 -5.60 -13.18
N ASP A 325 -6.83 -5.93 -12.33
CA ASP A 325 -8.01 -6.68 -12.75
C ASP A 325 -8.92 -5.84 -13.65
N ALA A 326 -9.08 -4.53 -13.38
CA ALA A 326 -9.78 -3.60 -14.27
C ALA A 326 -9.16 -3.56 -15.66
N GLY A 327 -7.82 -3.48 -15.77
CA GLY A 327 -7.10 -3.49 -17.05
C GLY A 327 -7.18 -4.83 -17.80
N ARG A 328 -7.39 -5.94 -17.09
CA ARG A 328 -7.65 -7.26 -17.72
C ARG A 328 -9.09 -7.33 -18.24
N ILE A 329 -10.05 -6.92 -17.42
CA ILE A 329 -11.48 -6.84 -17.75
C ILE A 329 -11.70 -5.90 -18.96
N ALA A 330 -11.13 -4.70 -18.93
CA ALA A 330 -11.22 -3.71 -19.99
C ALA A 330 -10.66 -4.24 -21.32
N ARG A 331 -9.48 -4.89 -21.30
CA ARG A 331 -8.89 -5.51 -22.50
C ARG A 331 -9.73 -6.68 -23.04
N PHE A 332 -10.28 -7.51 -22.16
CA PHE A 332 -11.10 -8.65 -22.55
C PHE A 332 -12.38 -8.20 -23.27
N PHE A 333 -13.09 -7.21 -22.70
CA PHE A 333 -14.33 -6.68 -23.27
C PHE A 333 -14.13 -5.51 -24.25
N GLN A 334 -12.88 -5.14 -24.57
CA GLN A 334 -12.53 -4.01 -25.44
C GLN A 334 -13.18 -2.68 -25.00
N ASN A 335 -13.20 -2.42 -23.69
CA ASN A 335 -13.80 -1.23 -23.10
C ASN A 335 -12.78 -0.44 -22.27
N ASP A 336 -12.03 0.43 -22.94
CA ASP A 336 -11.03 1.28 -22.29
C ASP A 336 -11.65 2.28 -21.30
N GLY A 337 -12.90 2.69 -21.53
CA GLY A 337 -13.64 3.57 -20.61
C GLY A 337 -13.83 2.96 -19.22
N TYR A 338 -13.91 1.63 -19.13
CA TYR A 338 -14.00 0.95 -17.84
C TYR A 338 -12.71 1.03 -17.01
N ALA A 339 -11.53 0.97 -17.66
CA ALA A 339 -10.26 1.11 -16.96
C ALA A 339 -10.10 2.52 -16.36
N GLU A 340 -10.53 3.56 -17.08
CA GLU A 340 -10.53 4.94 -16.57
C GLU A 340 -11.56 5.16 -15.46
N GLU A 341 -12.76 4.56 -15.57
CA GLU A 341 -13.74 4.55 -14.47
C GLU A 341 -13.14 3.92 -13.19
N ALA A 342 -12.52 2.75 -13.32
CA ALA A 342 -11.87 2.07 -12.21
C ALA A 342 -10.75 2.92 -11.60
N ARG A 343 -9.93 3.57 -12.43
CA ARG A 343 -8.89 4.51 -11.96
C ARG A 343 -9.47 5.67 -11.16
N ALA A 344 -10.56 6.28 -11.63
CA ALA A 344 -11.25 7.34 -10.90
C ALA A 344 -11.77 6.87 -9.53
N ARG A 345 -12.43 5.71 -9.47
CA ARG A 345 -12.91 5.13 -8.20
C ARG A 345 -11.79 4.88 -7.21
N VAL A 346 -10.64 4.41 -7.68
CA VAL A 346 -9.48 4.20 -6.81
C VAL A 346 -8.90 5.52 -6.33
N ARG A 347 -8.84 6.58 -7.15
CA ARG A 347 -8.44 7.93 -6.69
C ARG A 347 -9.33 8.41 -5.54
N ASP A 348 -10.65 8.29 -5.70
CA ASP A 348 -11.62 8.72 -4.68
C ASP A 348 -11.44 7.91 -3.38
N MET A 349 -11.28 6.59 -3.50
CA MET A 349 -11.05 5.71 -2.37
C MET A 349 -9.74 6.02 -1.64
N VAL A 350 -8.64 6.22 -2.37
CA VAL A 350 -7.33 6.58 -1.80
C VAL A 350 -7.41 7.94 -1.11
N SER A 351 -8.03 8.94 -1.73
CA SER A 351 -8.22 10.26 -1.12
C SER A 351 -9.01 10.17 0.19
N SER A 352 -10.16 9.48 0.19
CA SER A 352 -10.98 9.31 1.40
C SER A 352 -10.26 8.51 2.49
N ARG A 353 -9.45 7.52 2.13
CA ARG A 353 -8.67 6.74 3.10
C ARG A 353 -7.50 7.54 3.68
N LEU A 354 -6.87 8.42 2.89
CA LEU A 354 -5.77 9.28 3.38
C LEU A 354 -6.25 10.37 4.36
N GLU A 355 -7.51 10.80 4.28
CA GLU A 355 -8.11 11.64 5.34
C GLU A 355 -8.12 10.92 6.69
N ASP A 356 -8.35 9.60 6.66
CA ASP A 356 -8.41 8.77 7.85
C ASP A 356 -7.04 8.23 8.29
N ASP A 357 -6.09 8.13 7.36
CA ASP A 357 -4.82 7.43 7.54
C ASP A 357 -3.67 8.12 6.76
N PRO A 358 -3.28 9.34 7.20
CA PRO A 358 -2.51 10.29 6.38
C PRO A 358 -1.06 9.92 6.12
N PHE A 359 -0.45 9.00 6.88
CA PHE A 359 0.93 8.55 6.72
C PHE A 359 1.05 7.10 6.25
N ASN A 360 -0.02 6.53 5.73
CA ASN A 360 0.03 5.18 5.17
C ASN A 360 0.86 5.14 3.88
N HIS A 361 2.08 4.63 4.01
CA HIS A 361 3.03 4.57 2.90
C HIS A 361 2.49 3.81 1.68
N LYS A 362 1.58 2.83 1.85
CA LYS A 362 1.00 2.08 0.73
C LYS A 362 0.01 2.93 -0.07
N LEU A 363 -0.86 3.67 0.62
CA LEU A 363 -1.82 4.59 -0.01
C LEU A 363 -1.10 5.79 -0.64
N LEU A 364 -0.13 6.37 0.05
CA LEU A 364 0.66 7.51 -0.43
C LEU A 364 1.52 7.16 -1.64
N ARG A 365 2.21 6.01 -1.61
CA ARG A 365 2.94 5.48 -2.78
C ARG A 365 1.99 5.29 -3.97
N PHE A 366 0.80 4.76 -3.72
CA PHE A 366 -0.19 4.55 -4.77
C PHE A 366 -0.72 5.87 -5.36
N GLN A 367 -1.04 6.85 -4.50
CA GLN A 367 -1.44 8.19 -4.91
C GLN A 367 -0.35 8.85 -5.77
N ALA A 368 0.90 8.81 -5.31
CA ALA A 368 2.05 9.34 -6.05
C ALA A 368 2.23 8.65 -7.41
N GLN A 369 2.01 7.33 -7.49
CA GLN A 369 2.06 6.61 -8.75
C GLN A 369 0.95 7.06 -9.72
N LEU A 370 -0.30 7.19 -9.26
CA LEU A 370 -1.40 7.66 -10.11
C LEU A 370 -1.15 9.08 -10.63
N LEU A 371 -0.67 9.97 -9.77
CA LEU A 371 -0.35 11.35 -10.16
C LEU A 371 0.81 11.41 -11.16
N LEU A 372 1.81 10.54 -11.03
CA LEU A 372 2.90 10.41 -12.00
C LEU A 372 2.41 9.86 -13.35
N GLU A 373 1.54 8.84 -13.35
CA GLU A 373 0.92 8.33 -14.57
C GLU A 373 0.12 9.44 -15.28
N ASP A 374 -0.65 10.22 -14.53
CA ASP A 374 -1.43 11.35 -15.06
C ASP A 374 -0.52 12.44 -15.64
N TYR A 375 0.61 12.74 -14.99
CA TYR A 375 1.62 13.65 -15.49
C TYR A 375 2.25 13.16 -16.81
N GLN A 376 2.55 11.86 -16.93
CA GLN A 376 3.12 11.28 -18.14
C GLN A 376 2.17 11.37 -19.34
N VAL A 377 0.85 11.32 -19.10
CA VAL A 377 -0.16 11.52 -20.14
C VAL A 377 -0.39 13.01 -20.42
N THR A 378 -0.49 13.81 -19.36
CA THR A 378 -0.77 15.25 -19.41
C THR A 378 0.24 15.99 -18.51
N PRO A 379 1.34 16.53 -19.05
CA PRO A 379 2.46 17.10 -18.28
C PRO A 379 2.14 18.41 -17.53
N LEU A 380 1.24 18.35 -16.54
CA LEU A 380 0.91 19.47 -15.66
C LEU A 380 1.87 19.48 -14.46
N PRO A 381 2.65 20.56 -14.24
CA PRO A 381 3.61 20.62 -13.13
C PRO A 381 3.01 20.34 -11.75
N ASP A 382 1.76 20.75 -11.54
CA ASP A 382 1.05 20.53 -10.27
C ASP A 382 0.85 19.04 -9.96
N LEU A 383 0.66 18.18 -10.97
CA LEU A 383 0.52 16.73 -10.77
C LEU A 383 1.84 16.13 -10.27
N LEU A 384 2.96 16.50 -10.90
CA LEU A 384 4.27 16.01 -10.49
C LEU A 384 4.67 16.54 -9.11
N HIS A 385 4.35 17.80 -8.80
CA HIS A 385 4.56 18.36 -7.46
C HIS A 385 3.75 17.61 -6.40
N GLN A 386 2.46 17.33 -6.66
CA GLN A 386 1.63 16.53 -5.76
C GLN A 386 2.17 15.09 -5.63
N ALA A 387 2.62 14.47 -6.72
CA ALA A 387 3.18 13.12 -6.68
C ALA A 387 4.43 13.04 -5.80
N ARG A 388 5.34 14.01 -5.94
CA ARG A 388 6.55 14.15 -5.11
C ARG A 388 6.19 14.36 -3.65
N ARG A 389 5.21 15.21 -3.35
CA ARG A 389 4.75 15.44 -1.98
C ARG A 389 4.15 14.18 -1.33
N SER A 390 3.23 13.49 -2.03
CA SER A 390 2.67 12.23 -1.55
C SER A 390 3.75 11.18 -1.30
N TRP A 391 4.76 11.09 -2.17
CA TRP A 391 5.91 10.22 -1.97
C TRP A 391 6.71 10.58 -0.71
N GLU A 392 7.02 11.86 -0.52
CA GLU A 392 7.75 12.37 0.66
C GLU A 392 6.98 12.09 1.97
N ASP A 393 5.67 12.33 1.99
CA ASP A 393 4.82 12.02 3.15
C ASP A 393 4.83 10.51 3.43
N GLY A 394 4.92 9.68 2.39
CA GLY A 394 4.97 8.23 2.49
C GLY A 394 6.27 7.71 3.10
N MET A 395 7.35 8.49 3.08
CA MET A 395 8.64 8.09 3.64
C MET A 395 8.62 7.94 5.15
N TRP A 396 7.70 8.61 5.86
CA TRP A 396 7.63 8.56 7.33
C TRP A 396 7.56 7.13 7.89
N TYR A 397 6.73 6.28 7.29
CA TYR A 397 6.65 4.85 7.60
C TYR A 397 7.12 3.96 6.45
N GLY A 398 7.58 4.55 5.35
CA GLY A 398 7.91 3.85 4.11
C GLY A 398 9.41 3.75 3.85
N GLU A 399 10.28 4.39 4.64
CA GLU A 399 11.71 4.49 4.31
C GLU A 399 12.43 3.14 4.16
N MET A 400 11.92 2.07 4.76
CA MET A 400 12.50 0.72 4.62
C MET A 400 11.82 -0.11 3.52
N ASN A 401 10.87 0.45 2.78
CA ASN A 401 10.12 -0.22 1.73
C ASN A 401 10.79 0.01 0.37
N ASP A 402 11.35 -1.03 -0.25
CA ASP A 402 12.02 -0.91 -1.55
C ASP A 402 11.11 -0.34 -2.66
N SER A 403 9.81 -0.65 -2.63
CA SER A 403 8.86 -0.19 -3.64
C SER A 403 8.57 1.31 -3.56
N ILE A 404 8.74 1.95 -2.40
CA ILE A 404 8.64 3.41 -2.30
C ILE A 404 9.86 4.05 -2.96
N TRP A 405 11.08 3.56 -2.69
CA TRP A 405 12.30 4.07 -3.32
C TRP A 405 12.29 3.92 -4.83
N ARG A 406 11.77 2.79 -5.34
CA ARG A 406 11.54 2.59 -6.77
C ARG A 406 10.71 3.70 -7.40
N LEU A 407 9.62 4.11 -6.74
CA LEU A 407 8.80 5.22 -7.22
C LEU A 407 9.55 6.56 -7.16
N GLY A 408 10.38 6.76 -6.14
CA GLY A 408 11.24 7.94 -6.00
C GLY A 408 12.20 8.11 -7.17
N ALA A 409 12.80 7.03 -7.67
CA ALA A 409 13.64 7.05 -8.87
C ALA A 409 12.85 7.56 -10.09
N SER A 410 11.64 7.05 -10.32
CA SER A 410 10.76 7.50 -11.41
C SER A 410 10.35 8.98 -11.27
N LEU A 411 10.11 9.45 -10.03
CA LEU A 411 9.77 10.85 -9.76
C LEU A 411 10.96 11.80 -9.94
N ALA A 412 12.19 11.32 -9.72
CA ALA A 412 13.40 12.11 -9.91
C ALA A 412 13.59 12.50 -11.37
N ILE A 413 13.31 11.59 -12.32
CA ILE A 413 13.49 11.85 -13.77
C ILE A 413 12.29 12.40 -14.51
N ALA A 414 11.11 12.42 -13.90
CA ALA A 414 9.87 12.69 -14.62
C ALA A 414 9.92 13.97 -15.49
N ASP A 415 10.61 15.01 -15.01
CA ASP A 415 10.79 16.31 -15.68
C ASP A 415 12.25 16.61 -16.08
N ARG A 416 13.12 15.59 -16.15
CA ARG A 416 14.56 15.75 -16.39
C ARG A 416 15.03 15.10 -17.69
N HIS A 417 16.23 15.46 -18.12
CA HIS A 417 16.88 14.83 -19.27
C HIS A 417 17.26 13.37 -18.93
N PRO A 418 17.13 12.41 -19.86
CA PRO A 418 17.48 11.00 -19.60
C PRO A 418 18.92 10.76 -19.11
N SER A 419 19.84 11.69 -19.39
CA SER A 419 21.24 11.61 -18.92
C SER A 419 21.44 12.01 -17.45
N ASP A 420 20.43 12.54 -16.77
CA ASP A 420 20.52 12.97 -15.36
C ASP A 420 20.34 11.76 -14.40
N TYR A 421 21.27 10.81 -14.47
CA TYR A 421 21.28 9.65 -13.58
C TYR A 421 21.63 10.03 -12.13
N GLN A 422 22.45 11.06 -11.93
CA GLN A 422 22.89 11.49 -10.60
C GLN A 422 21.70 11.83 -9.70
N SER A 423 20.63 12.40 -10.26
CA SER A 423 19.39 12.67 -9.53
C SER A 423 18.64 11.41 -9.04
N GLN A 424 18.90 10.23 -9.63
CA GLN A 424 18.24 8.96 -9.31
C GLN A 424 19.08 8.02 -8.45
N GLN A 425 20.41 8.19 -8.46
CA GLN A 425 21.35 7.20 -7.94
C GLN A 425 20.97 6.72 -6.53
N VAL A 426 20.78 7.65 -5.60
CA VAL A 426 20.43 7.33 -4.19
C VAL A 426 19.12 6.55 -4.06
N PHE A 427 18.15 6.77 -4.97
CA PHE A 427 16.88 6.05 -4.97
C PHE A 427 17.06 4.60 -5.41
N PHE A 428 17.89 4.35 -6.44
CA PHE A 428 18.25 3.00 -6.85
C PHE A 428 19.07 2.27 -5.79
N GLU A 429 20.06 2.94 -5.19
CA GLU A 429 20.88 2.38 -4.13
C GLU A 429 20.02 1.93 -2.94
N ASN A 430 19.09 2.78 -2.48
CA ASN A 430 18.17 2.44 -1.41
C ASN A 430 17.18 1.34 -1.79
N MET A 431 16.62 1.37 -3.01
CA MET A 431 15.75 0.29 -3.50
C MET A 431 16.48 -1.05 -3.46
N ILE A 432 17.72 -1.12 -3.94
CA ILE A 432 18.53 -2.35 -3.93
C ILE A 432 18.84 -2.77 -2.49
N ALA A 433 19.33 -1.84 -1.66
CA ALA A 433 19.67 -2.13 -0.26
C ALA A 433 18.46 -2.67 0.51
N TYR A 434 17.35 -1.94 0.56
CA TYR A 434 16.15 -2.33 1.30
C TYR A 434 15.45 -3.56 0.73
N SER A 435 15.66 -3.92 -0.54
CA SER A 435 15.08 -5.14 -1.11
C SER A 435 15.79 -6.43 -0.71
N GLY A 436 16.93 -6.33 -0.04
CA GLY A 436 17.81 -7.47 0.21
C GLY A 436 18.75 -7.79 -0.94
N GLN A 437 19.23 -6.77 -1.67
CA GLN A 437 20.02 -6.94 -2.89
C GLN A 437 19.26 -7.71 -3.99
N ASN A 438 17.96 -7.43 -4.17
CA ASN A 438 17.13 -8.16 -5.14
C ASN A 438 17.67 -8.02 -6.57
N LEU A 439 17.86 -9.15 -7.26
CA LEU A 439 18.39 -9.19 -8.62
C LEU A 439 17.58 -8.35 -9.63
N GLN A 440 16.26 -8.36 -9.54
CA GLN A 440 15.41 -7.55 -10.44
C GLN A 440 15.75 -6.06 -10.31
N TYR A 441 15.97 -5.56 -9.09
CA TYR A 441 16.28 -4.16 -8.84
C TYR A 441 17.70 -3.78 -9.20
N LEU A 442 18.65 -4.71 -9.06
CA LEU A 442 20.00 -4.55 -9.61
C LEU A 442 19.95 -4.39 -11.14
N LEU A 443 19.18 -5.23 -11.83
CA LEU A 443 19.04 -5.16 -13.28
C LEU A 443 18.28 -3.91 -13.74
N GLU A 444 17.26 -3.47 -13.02
CA GLU A 444 16.59 -2.19 -13.27
C GLU A 444 17.57 -1.01 -13.14
N ASN A 445 18.48 -1.05 -12.16
CA ASN A 445 19.52 -0.03 -12.01
C ASN A 445 20.55 -0.07 -13.15
N VAL A 446 21.04 -1.27 -13.53
CA VAL A 446 21.94 -1.45 -14.69
C VAL A 446 21.32 -0.85 -15.95
N TYR A 447 20.06 -1.18 -16.22
CA TYR A 447 19.36 -0.69 -17.39
C TYR A 447 19.18 0.84 -17.36
N ALA A 448 18.86 1.42 -16.21
CA ALA A 448 18.68 2.86 -16.07
C ALA A 448 19.98 3.65 -16.28
N VAL A 449 21.09 3.19 -15.67
CA VAL A 449 22.39 3.86 -15.82
C VAL A 449 22.98 3.68 -17.22
N ASP A 450 22.77 2.53 -17.86
CA ASP A 450 23.20 2.26 -19.24
C ASP A 450 22.48 3.19 -20.24
N ILE A 451 21.15 3.36 -20.11
CA ILE A 451 20.40 4.32 -20.92
C ILE A 451 20.91 5.75 -20.73
N ALA A 452 21.18 6.14 -19.48
CA ALA A 452 21.66 7.48 -19.18
C ALA A 452 23.08 7.72 -19.74
N TYR A 453 23.95 6.71 -19.65
CA TYR A 453 25.29 6.70 -20.23
C TYR A 453 25.25 6.83 -21.76
N ASP A 454 24.41 6.04 -22.42
CA ASP A 454 24.22 6.10 -23.87
C ASP A 454 23.65 7.44 -24.34
N ALA A 455 22.67 7.98 -23.59
CA ALA A 455 22.09 9.29 -23.86
C ALA A 455 23.15 10.41 -23.73
N ALA A 456 23.99 10.34 -22.70
CA ALA A 456 25.07 11.32 -22.49
C ALA A 456 26.14 11.21 -23.59
N THR A 457 26.59 9.99 -23.89
CA THR A 457 27.60 9.72 -24.93
C THR A 457 27.12 10.13 -26.32
N SER A 458 25.83 9.89 -26.62
CA SER A 458 25.22 10.33 -27.88
C SER A 458 25.10 11.86 -27.93
N GLY A 459 24.70 12.49 -26.82
CA GLY A 459 24.61 13.94 -26.71
C GLY A 459 25.94 14.68 -26.91
N LEU A 460 27.06 14.08 -26.51
CA LEU A 460 28.39 14.67 -26.68
C LEU A 460 28.74 14.95 -28.14
N LYS A 461 28.23 14.16 -29.07
CA LYS A 461 28.55 14.31 -30.51
C LYS A 461 28.06 15.65 -31.08
N ASP A 462 26.99 16.17 -30.52
CA ASP A 462 26.28 17.36 -31.01
C ASP A 462 26.30 18.53 -30.01
N ALA A 463 27.04 18.39 -28.89
CA ALA A 463 27.06 19.37 -27.80
C ALA A 463 27.95 20.58 -28.10
N ASP A 464 27.54 21.75 -27.64
CA ASP A 464 28.45 22.90 -27.51
C ASP A 464 29.45 22.68 -26.35
N ARG A 465 30.41 23.60 -26.19
CA ARG A 465 31.50 23.42 -25.22
C ARG A 465 31.02 23.29 -23.77
N ASP A 466 30.00 24.04 -23.39
CA ASP A 466 29.53 24.06 -22.00
C ASP A 466 28.70 22.80 -21.71
N LEU A 467 27.80 22.44 -22.62
CA LEU A 467 27.04 21.18 -22.53
C LEU A 467 27.95 19.95 -22.62
N ALA A 468 29.00 19.98 -23.44
CA ALA A 468 29.95 18.88 -23.57
C ALA A 468 30.65 18.60 -22.23
N LYS A 469 31.04 19.64 -21.50
CA LYS A 469 31.65 19.50 -20.18
C LYS A 469 30.68 18.88 -19.17
N ASP A 470 29.42 19.31 -19.14
CA ASP A 470 28.40 18.76 -18.24
C ASP A 470 28.12 17.27 -18.56
N LEU A 471 28.10 16.90 -19.84
CA LEU A 471 27.91 15.53 -20.30
C LEU A 471 29.11 14.63 -20.00
N GLU A 472 30.34 15.13 -20.20
CA GLU A 472 31.58 14.43 -19.82
C GLU A 472 31.58 14.12 -18.32
N GLN A 473 31.25 15.12 -17.48
CA GLN A 473 31.13 14.93 -16.04
C GLN A 473 30.02 13.92 -15.68
N SER A 474 28.89 13.95 -16.39
CA SER A 474 27.81 12.98 -16.17
C SER A 474 28.27 11.56 -16.48
N ILE A 475 28.98 11.35 -17.60
CA ILE A 475 29.53 10.06 -18.01
C ILE A 475 30.46 9.52 -16.92
N GLU A 476 31.44 10.32 -16.50
CA GLU A 476 32.40 9.94 -15.44
C GLU A 476 31.68 9.51 -14.15
N SER A 477 30.60 10.21 -13.78
CA SER A 477 29.82 9.87 -12.58
C SER A 477 29.05 8.55 -12.67
N MET A 478 28.78 8.04 -13.87
CA MET A 478 27.98 6.83 -14.11
C MET A 478 28.82 5.55 -14.24
N GLU A 479 30.10 5.65 -14.62
CA GLU A 479 30.97 4.50 -14.88
C GLU A 479 31.06 3.53 -13.69
N CYS A 480 31.33 4.06 -12.50
CA CYS A 480 31.48 3.26 -11.28
C CYS A 480 30.15 2.62 -10.81
N PRO A 481 29.04 3.38 -10.67
CA PRO A 481 27.73 2.79 -10.35
C PRO A 481 27.30 1.69 -11.34
N MET A 482 27.52 1.93 -12.64
CA MET A 482 27.19 0.99 -13.71
C MET A 482 27.98 -0.32 -13.58
N LEU A 483 29.29 -0.23 -13.41
CA LEU A 483 30.14 -1.41 -13.24
C LEU A 483 29.80 -2.19 -11.97
N ARG A 484 29.56 -1.48 -10.85
CA ARG A 484 29.18 -2.09 -9.56
C ARG A 484 27.89 -2.91 -9.70
N ALA A 485 26.87 -2.33 -10.31
CA ALA A 485 25.59 -3.00 -10.51
C ALA A 485 25.73 -4.24 -11.42
N ALA A 486 26.48 -4.12 -12.53
CA ALA A 486 26.73 -5.22 -13.46
C ALA A 486 27.53 -6.36 -12.83
N LEU A 487 28.59 -6.07 -12.07
CA LEU A 487 29.39 -7.08 -11.35
C LEU A 487 28.53 -7.84 -10.33
N THR A 488 27.72 -7.11 -9.57
CA THR A 488 26.85 -7.69 -8.53
C THR A 488 25.77 -8.58 -9.17
N ALA A 489 25.06 -8.09 -10.19
CA ALA A 489 24.04 -8.86 -10.91
C ALA A 489 24.62 -10.12 -11.57
N SER A 490 25.78 -9.99 -12.24
CA SER A 490 26.48 -11.11 -12.87
C SER A 490 26.89 -12.18 -11.85
N ALA A 491 27.38 -11.76 -10.68
CA ALA A 491 27.74 -12.68 -9.60
C ALA A 491 26.51 -13.42 -9.04
N MET A 492 25.42 -12.71 -8.78
CA MET A 492 24.17 -13.32 -8.31
C MET A 492 23.64 -14.34 -9.32
N CYS A 493 23.61 -14.01 -10.60
CA CYS A 493 23.18 -14.94 -11.65
C CYS A 493 24.04 -16.20 -11.73
N ARG A 494 25.37 -16.08 -11.57
CA ARG A 494 26.25 -17.25 -11.51
C ARG A 494 26.06 -18.12 -10.27
N SER A 495 25.56 -17.54 -9.17
CA SER A 495 25.35 -18.27 -7.91
C SER A 495 24.02 -19.05 -7.86
N ILE A 496 23.07 -18.73 -8.75
CA ILE A 496 21.74 -19.35 -8.78
C ILE A 496 21.77 -20.60 -9.68
N SER A 497 21.40 -21.76 -9.13
CA SER A 497 21.27 -23.02 -9.85
C SER A 497 19.96 -23.72 -9.47
N PRO A 498 19.04 -24.02 -10.42
CA PRO A 498 19.16 -23.79 -11.87
C PRO A 498 19.08 -22.30 -12.24
N PRO A 499 19.63 -21.88 -13.40
CA PRO A 499 19.52 -20.50 -13.86
C PRO A 499 18.05 -20.04 -13.90
N VAL A 500 17.79 -18.86 -13.33
CA VAL A 500 16.48 -18.23 -13.39
C VAL A 500 16.35 -17.45 -14.71
N PRO A 501 15.14 -17.36 -15.31
CA PRO A 501 14.95 -16.73 -16.62
C PRO A 501 15.49 -15.30 -16.70
N ILE A 502 15.41 -14.52 -15.62
CA ILE A 502 15.90 -13.14 -15.56
C ILE A 502 17.43 -13.01 -15.78
N CYS A 503 18.19 -14.10 -15.64
CA CYS A 503 19.63 -14.16 -15.91
C CYS A 503 19.96 -14.51 -17.37
N ASP A 504 18.95 -14.63 -18.24
CA ASP A 504 19.15 -14.87 -19.66
C ASP A 504 19.73 -13.62 -20.33
N PRO A 505 20.92 -13.72 -20.99
CA PRO A 505 21.57 -12.59 -21.63
C PRO A 505 20.78 -11.99 -22.79
N ASP A 506 19.81 -12.71 -23.35
CA ASP A 506 18.96 -12.22 -24.44
C ASP A 506 17.81 -11.32 -23.93
N LEU A 507 17.61 -11.22 -22.61
CA LEU A 507 16.61 -10.32 -22.04
C LEU A 507 17.10 -8.87 -21.99
N PRO A 508 16.23 -7.88 -22.31
CA PRO A 508 16.63 -6.46 -22.35
C PRO A 508 17.27 -5.93 -21.06
N LEU A 509 16.86 -6.44 -19.90
CA LEU A 509 17.41 -6.01 -18.60
C LEU A 509 18.82 -6.57 -18.32
N PHE A 510 19.22 -7.67 -18.96
CA PHE A 510 20.53 -8.29 -18.77
C PHE A 510 21.49 -7.99 -19.92
N GLN A 511 20.97 -7.73 -21.11
CA GLN A 511 21.73 -7.47 -22.34
C GLN A 511 22.91 -6.49 -22.18
N PRO A 512 22.83 -5.39 -21.38
CA PRO A 512 23.96 -4.47 -21.21
C PRO A 512 25.16 -5.05 -20.45
N ILE A 513 24.94 -6.06 -19.59
CA ILE A 513 25.93 -6.52 -18.62
C ILE A 513 27.25 -6.99 -19.26
N PRO A 514 27.26 -7.86 -20.29
CA PRO A 514 28.51 -8.32 -20.90
C PRO A 514 29.40 -7.17 -21.40
N GLY A 515 28.81 -6.14 -22.02
CA GLY A 515 29.54 -4.97 -22.51
C GLY A 515 30.11 -4.12 -21.37
N ILE A 516 29.32 -3.84 -20.34
CA ILE A 516 29.78 -3.11 -19.15
C ILE A 516 30.94 -3.83 -18.45
N LEU A 517 30.87 -5.16 -18.34
CA LEU A 517 31.93 -5.96 -17.75
C LEU A 517 33.22 -5.97 -18.59
N GLU A 518 33.11 -5.89 -19.91
CA GLU A 518 34.26 -5.73 -20.81
C GLU A 518 34.93 -4.37 -20.61
N MET A 519 34.15 -3.28 -20.56
CA MET A 519 34.66 -1.94 -20.25
C MET A 519 35.39 -1.89 -18.90
N GLY A 520 34.87 -2.58 -17.88
CA GLY A 520 35.53 -2.73 -16.58
C GLY A 520 36.88 -3.47 -16.64
N ARG A 521 37.04 -4.45 -17.54
CA ARG A 521 38.33 -5.13 -17.78
C ARG A 521 39.32 -4.24 -18.53
N ASP A 522 38.81 -3.37 -19.38
CA ASP A 522 39.61 -2.42 -20.17
C ASP A 522 40.04 -1.17 -19.37
N GLY A 523 39.66 -1.10 -18.09
CA GLY A 523 40.16 -0.10 -17.13
C GLY A 523 39.12 0.90 -16.63
N MET A 524 37.84 0.77 -17.00
CA MET A 524 36.76 1.57 -16.43
C MET A 524 36.62 1.29 -14.93
N CYS A 525 36.63 2.35 -14.11
CA CYS A 525 36.48 2.30 -12.65
C CYS A 525 37.28 1.19 -11.94
N VAL A 526 38.62 1.30 -11.96
CA VAL A 526 39.55 0.32 -11.35
C VAL A 526 39.26 0.04 -9.87
N GLU A 527 38.77 1.04 -9.13
CA GLU A 527 38.40 0.90 -7.73
C GLU A 527 37.28 -0.14 -7.52
N VAL A 528 36.28 -0.16 -8.40
CA VAL A 528 35.17 -1.13 -8.34
C VAL A 528 35.59 -2.49 -8.90
N SER A 529 36.33 -2.52 -10.01
CA SER A 529 36.71 -3.79 -10.67
C SER A 529 37.67 -4.65 -9.83
N SER A 530 38.42 -4.04 -8.91
CA SER A 530 39.37 -4.71 -8.02
C SER A 530 38.81 -5.08 -6.65
N GLN A 531 37.61 -4.61 -6.29
CA GLN A 531 36.97 -4.90 -5.01
C GLN A 531 36.36 -6.30 -4.96
N PRO A 532 36.36 -6.97 -3.79
CA PRO A 532 35.62 -8.21 -3.61
C PRO A 532 34.12 -7.94 -3.65
N LEU A 533 33.33 -8.91 -4.13
CA LEU A 533 31.87 -8.77 -4.27
C LEU A 533 31.14 -8.41 -2.97
N SER A 534 31.71 -8.76 -1.81
CA SER A 534 31.19 -8.37 -0.50
C SER A 534 31.16 -6.87 -0.29
N ASP A 535 32.15 -6.16 -0.85
CA ASP A 535 32.36 -4.73 -0.64
C ASP A 535 31.54 -3.91 -1.66
N LEU A 536 31.00 -4.58 -2.69
CA LEU A 536 30.10 -3.99 -3.67
C LEU A 536 28.64 -3.95 -3.21
N ARG A 537 28.30 -4.50 -2.03
CA ARG A 537 26.94 -4.48 -1.49
C ARG A 537 26.45 -3.06 -1.26
N TYR A 538 25.19 -2.79 -1.61
CA TYR A 538 24.58 -1.48 -1.38
C TYR A 538 24.19 -1.30 0.08
N ASP A 539 24.65 -0.21 0.67
CA ASP A 539 24.26 0.25 2.00
C ASP A 539 23.16 1.31 1.88
N PRO A 540 22.12 1.26 2.74
CA PRO A 540 21.05 2.23 2.69
C PRO A 540 21.50 3.59 3.22
N VAL A 541 21.00 4.66 2.60
CA VAL A 541 21.08 6.04 3.07
C VAL A 541 19.76 6.40 3.76
N PRO A 542 19.78 6.80 5.05
CA PRO A 542 18.57 7.23 5.76
C PRO A 542 17.86 8.37 5.02
N PHE A 543 16.53 8.39 5.02
CA PHE A 543 15.77 9.41 4.28
C PHE A 543 16.12 10.84 4.71
N ALA A 544 16.41 11.04 5.99
CA ALA A 544 16.83 12.33 6.55
C ALA A 544 18.13 12.88 5.93
N ASP A 545 18.98 12.01 5.39
CA ASP A 545 20.27 12.36 4.77
C ASP A 545 20.18 12.50 3.24
N VAL A 546 19.05 12.11 2.64
CA VAL A 546 18.84 12.19 1.20
C VAL A 546 18.53 13.62 0.75
N ARG A 547 19.31 14.13 -0.21
CA ARG A 547 19.02 15.40 -0.89
C ARG A 547 18.07 15.15 -2.06
N LEU A 548 16.85 15.65 -1.94
CA LEU A 548 15.83 15.48 -2.98
C LEU A 548 16.10 16.43 -4.15
N PRO A 549 16.19 15.93 -5.40
CA PRO A 549 16.55 16.74 -6.55
C PRO A 549 15.48 17.78 -6.91
N TRP A 550 14.28 17.69 -6.33
CA TRP A 550 13.17 18.61 -6.55
C TRP A 550 12.92 19.59 -5.39
N ARG A 551 13.71 19.55 -4.31
CA ARG A 551 13.67 20.55 -3.23
C ARG A 551 14.81 21.54 -3.42
N ASN A 552 14.52 22.70 -4.04
CA ASN A 552 15.46 23.81 -4.20
C ASN A 552 15.28 24.88 -3.13
#